data_AF-A0A0S7ZLV6-F1
#
_entry.id   AF-A0A0S7ZLV6-F1
#
_cell.length_a   1.000
_cell.length_b   1.000
_cell.length_c   1.000
_cell.angle_alpha   90.00
_cell.angle_beta   90.00
_cell.angle_gamma   90.00
#
_symmetry.space_group_name_H-M   'P 1'
#
loop_
_entity.id
_entity.type
_entity.pdbx_description
1 polymer ?
#
loop_
_entity_poly.entity_id
_entity_poly.type
_entity_poly.pdbx_seq_one_letter_code
_entity_poly.pdbx_strand_id
1 'polypeptide(L)'
;MKLGSVKSFLFIMLILASAVSCVYYPVKESTSVQKVDSKIIEEFNRSMEGEDFFEACRSYIEFTACCNDDRKYEMIRRVEALYKKKVSQVT
;
A
#
# COMPACT_ATOMS: atom_id res chain seq x y z
N MET A 1 -2.07 58.68 16.70
CA MET A 1 -2.47 57.42 16.01
C MET A 1 -3.67 56.83 16.75
N LYS A 2 -4.80 56.60 16.06
CA LYS A 2 -6.07 56.15 16.68
C LYS A 2 -5.91 54.74 17.24
N LEU A 3 -6.13 54.56 18.56
CA LEU A 3 -6.01 53.29 19.30
C LEU A 3 -6.81 52.12 18.69
N GLY A 4 -7.83 52.39 17.87
CA GLY A 4 -8.61 51.36 17.18
C GLY A 4 -7.82 50.59 16.11
N SER A 5 -6.81 51.20 15.49
CA SER A 5 -6.08 50.59 14.37
C SER A 5 -5.11 49.49 14.79
N VAL A 6 -4.65 49.51 16.05
CA VAL A 6 -3.68 48.53 16.58
C VAL A 6 -4.39 47.23 16.98
N LYS A 7 -5.63 47.32 17.48
CA LYS A 7 -6.44 46.17 17.86
C LYS A 7 -6.84 45.31 16.66
N SER A 8 -7.18 45.95 15.52
CA SER A 8 -7.47 45.22 14.28
C SER A 8 -6.23 44.51 13.72
N PHE A 9 -5.03 45.09 13.85
CA PHE A 9 -3.79 44.44 13.43
C PHE A 9 -3.45 43.19 14.26
N LEU A 10 -3.67 43.24 15.58
CA LEU A 10 -3.47 42.10 16.47
C LEU A 10 -4.43 40.94 16.17
N PHE A 11 -5.69 41.25 15.85
CA PHE A 11 -6.67 40.23 15.46
C PHE A 11 -6.32 39.52 14.15
N ILE A 12 -5.80 40.27 13.17
CA ILE A 12 -5.37 39.70 11.89
C ILE A 12 -4.15 38.78 12.09
N MET A 13 -3.18 39.18 12.92
CA MET A 13 -2.02 38.36 13.24
C MET A 13 -2.38 37.06 14.00
N LEU A 14 -3.39 37.10 14.87
CA LEU A 14 -3.86 35.92 15.60
C LEU A 14 -4.51 34.88 14.67
N ILE A 15 -5.23 35.33 13.63
CA ILE A 15 -5.86 34.45 12.62
C ILE A 15 -4.82 33.85 11.67
N LEU A 16 -3.78 34.61 11.32
CA LEU A 16 -2.67 34.08 10.52
C LEU A 16 -1.83 33.04 11.29
N ALA A 17 -1.66 33.21 12.60
CA ALA A 17 -0.91 32.27 13.44
C ALA A 17 -1.62 30.92 13.64
N SER A 18 -2.97 30.88 13.66
CA SER A 18 -3.73 29.64 13.78
C SER A 18 -3.83 28.86 12.46
N ALA A 19 -3.61 29.51 11.31
CA ALA A 19 -3.61 28.87 9.99
C ALA A 19 -2.32 28.08 9.69
N VAL A 20 -1.24 28.28 10.46
CA VAL A 20 0.04 27.56 10.27
C VAL A 20 0.08 26.21 10.98
N SER A 21 -0.95 25.87 11.77
CA SER A 21 -1.12 24.51 12.29
C SER A 21 -1.81 23.60 11.28
N CYS A 22 -1.33 23.60 10.04
CA CYS A 22 -1.38 22.38 9.24
C CYS A 22 -0.40 21.41 9.92
N VAL A 23 -0.90 20.69 10.94
CA VAL A 23 -0.19 19.55 11.49
C VAL A 23 0.03 18.60 10.33
N TYR A 24 1.21 18.67 9.74
CA TYR A 24 1.70 17.67 8.83
C TYR A 24 1.90 16.44 9.71
N TYR A 25 0.85 15.64 9.88
CA TYR A 25 1.01 14.29 10.40
C TYR A 25 1.95 13.63 9.40
N PRO A 26 3.20 13.31 9.78
CA PRO A 26 3.95 12.40 8.95
C PRO A 26 3.11 11.13 8.94
N VAL A 27 2.52 10.81 7.79
CA VAL A 27 1.94 9.49 7.56
C VAL A 27 3.08 8.55 7.88
N LYS A 28 3.00 7.85 9.02
CA LYS A 28 3.93 6.79 9.36
C LYS A 28 3.73 5.70 8.31
N GLU A 29 4.41 5.81 7.19
CA GLU A 29 4.71 4.68 6.32
C GLU A 29 5.61 3.74 7.12
N SER A 30 5.07 2.92 8.02
CA SER A 30 5.99 2.17 8.89
C SER A 30 5.52 0.86 9.50
N THR A 31 4.38 0.27 9.13
CA THR A 31 4.10 -1.13 9.57
C THR A 31 2.92 -1.80 8.87
N SER A 32 1.87 -1.05 8.50
CA SER A 32 0.67 -1.63 7.91
C SER A 32 0.92 -2.20 6.52
N VAL A 33 1.64 -1.46 5.66
CA VAL A 33 1.96 -1.87 4.28
C VAL A 33 2.85 -3.13 4.27
N GLN A 34 3.85 -3.21 5.14
CA GLN A 34 4.68 -4.42 5.30
C GLN A 34 3.88 -5.64 5.80
N LYS A 35 2.89 -5.45 6.69
CA LYS A 35 2.04 -6.55 7.16
C LYS A 35 1.11 -7.09 6.06
N VAL A 36 0.63 -6.22 5.18
CA VAL A 36 -0.20 -6.61 4.03
C VAL A 36 0.62 -7.43 3.02
N ASP A 37 1.83 -6.98 2.70
CA ASP A 37 2.81 -7.70 1.88
C ASP A 37 3.06 -9.14 2.40
N SER A 38 3.42 -9.28 3.68
CA SER A 38 3.69 -10.60 4.27
C SER A 38 2.50 -11.56 4.20
N LYS A 39 1.28 -11.06 4.38
CA LYS A 39 0.07 -11.88 4.34
C LYS A 39 -0.23 -12.36 2.92
N ILE A 40 -0.11 -11.49 1.91
CA ILE A 40 -0.33 -11.86 0.51
C ILE A 40 0.68 -12.93 0.08
N ILE A 41 1.93 -12.83 0.54
CA ILE A 41 2.96 -13.84 0.26
C ILE A 41 2.63 -15.19 0.93
N GLU A 42 2.15 -15.17 2.16
CA GLU A 42 1.75 -16.40 2.86
C GLU A 42 0.59 -17.09 2.13
N GLU A 43 -0.44 -16.33 1.76
CA GLU A 43 -1.59 -16.84 1.00
C GLU A 43 -1.14 -17.39 -0.36
N PHE A 44 -0.28 -16.66 -1.08
CA PHE A 44 0.32 -17.12 -2.33
C PHE A 44 1.05 -18.46 -2.17
N ASN A 45 1.92 -18.59 -1.16
CA ASN A 45 2.67 -19.83 -0.93
C ASN A 45 1.76 -21.00 -0.60
N ARG A 46 0.72 -20.77 0.22
CA ARG A 46 -0.28 -21.79 0.54
C ARG A 46 -1.03 -22.26 -0.71
N SER A 47 -1.42 -21.34 -1.60
CA SER A 47 -2.05 -21.68 -2.87
C SER A 47 -1.10 -22.45 -3.80
N MET A 48 0.18 -22.11 -3.82
CA MET A 48 1.19 -22.85 -4.58
C MET A 48 1.38 -24.27 -4.07
N GLU A 49 1.42 -24.47 -2.74
CA GLU A 49 1.50 -25.79 -2.10
C GLU A 49 0.24 -26.63 -2.37
N GLY A 50 -0.94 -25.99 -2.33
CA GLY A 50 -2.21 -26.63 -2.67
C GLY A 50 -2.46 -26.80 -4.16
N GLU A 51 -1.52 -26.37 -5.02
CA GLU A 51 -1.67 -26.32 -6.47
C GLU A 51 -2.96 -25.61 -6.94
N ASP A 52 -3.43 -24.63 -6.18
CA ASP A 52 -4.59 -23.82 -6.53
C ASP A 52 -4.14 -22.67 -7.44
N PHE A 53 -4.33 -22.88 -8.74
CA PHE A 53 -3.91 -21.92 -9.76
C PHE A 53 -4.68 -20.61 -9.67
N PHE A 54 -5.98 -20.66 -9.38
CA PHE A 54 -6.82 -19.45 -9.36
C PHE A 54 -6.47 -18.59 -8.17
N GLU A 55 -6.32 -19.19 -6.98
CA GLU A 55 -5.97 -18.43 -5.78
C GLU A 55 -4.52 -17.90 -5.86
N ALA A 56 -3.59 -18.66 -6.44
CA ALA A 56 -2.24 -18.16 -6.71
C ALA A 56 -2.22 -16.94 -7.65
N CYS A 57 -3.05 -16.94 -8.70
CA CYS A 57 -3.20 -15.79 -9.59
C CYS A 57 -3.79 -14.58 -8.84
N ARG A 58 -4.80 -14.81 -8.00
CA ARG A 58 -5.45 -13.76 -7.22
C ARG A 58 -4.46 -13.07 -6.28
N SER A 59 -3.70 -13.83 -5.49
CA SER A 59 -2.69 -13.28 -4.59
C SER A 59 -1.58 -12.54 -5.34
N TYR A 60 -1.18 -13.02 -6.52
CA TYR A 60 -0.23 -12.29 -7.38
C TYR A 60 -0.77 -10.92 -7.83
N ILE A 61 -2.02 -10.87 -8.32
CA ILE A 61 -2.64 -9.61 -8.75
C ILE A 61 -2.71 -8.63 -7.56
N GLU A 62 -3.14 -9.11 -6.39
CA GLU A 62 -3.21 -8.30 -5.18
C GLU A 62 -1.83 -7.76 -4.76
N PHE A 63 -0.80 -8.60 -4.83
CA PHE A 63 0.59 -8.18 -4.59
C PHE A 63 1.01 -7.06 -5.55
N THR A 64 0.78 -7.22 -6.85
CA THR A 64 1.17 -6.19 -7.84
C THR A 64 0.40 -4.87 -7.70
N ALA A 65 -0.82 -4.92 -7.18
CA ALA A 65 -1.63 -3.72 -6.95
C ALA A 65 -1.17 -2.93 -5.72
N CYS A 66 -0.72 -3.64 -4.67
CA CYS A 66 -0.40 -3.04 -3.37
C CYS A 66 1.10 -2.85 -3.12
N CYS A 67 1.97 -3.59 -3.82
CA CYS A 67 3.40 -3.64 -3.58
C CYS A 67 4.18 -3.30 -4.86
N ASN A 68 5.00 -2.24 -4.80
CA ASN A 68 5.97 -1.95 -5.86
C ASN A 68 7.30 -2.66 -5.57
N ASP A 69 7.30 -3.99 -5.69
CA ASP A 69 8.41 -4.87 -5.27
C ASP A 69 8.77 -5.90 -6.35
N ASP A 70 10.07 -6.18 -6.50
CA ASP A 70 10.62 -7.10 -7.52
C ASP A 70 10.24 -8.58 -7.31
N ARG A 71 9.80 -8.97 -6.11
CA ARG A 71 9.27 -10.31 -5.82
C ARG A 71 8.12 -10.70 -6.76
N LYS A 72 7.41 -9.71 -7.34
CA LYS A 72 6.37 -9.95 -8.37
C LYS A 72 6.89 -10.79 -9.55
N TYR A 73 8.15 -10.60 -9.95
CA TYR A 73 8.75 -11.36 -11.06
C TYR A 73 8.97 -12.84 -10.71
N GLU A 74 9.22 -13.14 -9.43
CA GLU A 74 9.31 -14.51 -8.97
C GLU A 74 7.93 -15.16 -8.85
N MET A 75 6.95 -14.41 -8.33
CA MET A 75 5.58 -14.89 -8.21
C MET A 75 4.99 -15.28 -9.58
N ILE A 76 5.15 -14.43 -10.61
CA ILE A 76 4.62 -14.75 -11.94
C ILE A 76 5.30 -15.97 -12.56
N ARG A 77 6.61 -16.15 -12.40
CA ARG A 77 7.32 -17.35 -12.89
C ARG A 77 6.79 -18.64 -12.25
N ARG A 78 6.46 -18.59 -10.95
CA ARG A 78 5.87 -19.71 -10.23
C ARG A 78 4.44 -20.02 -10.71
N VAL A 79 3.62 -19.00 -10.94
CA VAL A 79 2.27 -19.14 -11.51
C VAL A 79 2.32 -19.76 -12.90
N GLU A 80 3.24 -19.30 -13.77
CA GLU A 80 3.43 -19.87 -15.11
C GLU A 80 3.83 -21.34 -15.07
N ALA A 81 4.72 -21.71 -14.14
CA ALA A 81 5.10 -23.11 -13.94
C ALA A 81 3.91 -23.97 -13.50
N LEU A 82 3.08 -23.47 -12.58
CA LEU A 82 1.87 -24.14 -12.13
C LEU A 82 0.85 -24.32 -13.27
N TYR A 83 0.68 -23.31 -14.12
CA TYR A 83 -0.16 -23.40 -15.32
C TYR A 83 0.31 -24.52 -16.25
N LYS A 84 1.61 -24.51 -16.62
CA LYS A 84 2.19 -25.54 -17.51
C LYS A 84 2.00 -26.94 -16.96
N LYS A 85 2.21 -27.12 -15.65
CA LYS A 85 1.96 -28.40 -14.97
C LYS A 85 0.50 -28.85 -15.13
N LYS A 86 -0.47 -28.00 -14.83
CA LYS A 86 -1.89 -28.34 -14.95
C LYS A 86 -2.30 -28.66 -16.39
N VAL A 87 -1.86 -27.87 -17.37
CA VAL A 87 -2.17 -28.13 -18.78
C VAL A 87 -1.62 -29.49 -19.23
N SER A 88 -0.39 -29.84 -18.82
CA SER A 88 0.21 -31.13 -19.14
C SER A 88 -0.49 -32.33 -18.50
N GLN A 89 -1.24 -32.14 -17.41
CA GLN A 89 -2.00 -33.20 -16.74
C GLN A 89 -3.39 -33.41 -17.35
N VAL A 90 -3.90 -32.43 -18.09
CA VAL A 90 -5.24 -32.46 -18.73
C VAL A 90 -5.17 -33.01 -20.16
N THR A 91 -3.96 -33.20 -20.72
CA THR A 91 -3.71 -33.72 -22.07
C THR A 91 -3.29 -35.18 -22.03
#